data_AF-A0AAU3KNL7-F1
#
_entry.id   AF-A0AAU3KNL7-F1
#
_cell.length_a   1.000
_cell.length_b   1.000
_cell.length_c   1.000
_cell.angle_alpha   90.00
_cell.angle_beta   90.00
_cell.angle_gamma   90.00
#
_symmetry.space_group_name_H-M   'P 1'
#
loop_
_entity.id
_entity.type
_entity.pdbx_description
1 polymer ?
#
loop_
_entity_poly.entity_id
_entity_poly.type
_entity_poly.pdbx_seq_one_letter_code
_entity_poly.pdbx_strand_id
1 'polypeptide(L)'
;MQIRVTENGPYRVTGAVPLATQTIGTDDAGTSREWLAGAPVETPGDNYSLCRCGHSNKKPFCDGTHAKIGFDGAEVATRAPYLAQATEQDGPEVTLTDAQQLCAFARFCDADGQVWNLVEQPGAQAAAATRQQSQDCPSGRLVAWNLAERTALEPELPKSIALVEDPAQGVSGPLWVRGGIQVTAADGDDYEVRNRVTLCRCGASRNKPFCDGSHAAVGFTDAPG
;
A
#
# COMPACT_ATOMS: atom_id res chain seq x y z
N MET A 1 -3.42 11.74 -14.02
CA MET A 1 -3.70 10.65 -13.07
C MET A 1 -3.48 11.16 -11.67
N GLN A 2 -4.54 11.28 -10.88
CA GLN A 2 -4.49 11.70 -9.48
C GLN A 2 -5.59 10.99 -8.68
N ILE A 3 -5.44 10.98 -7.37
CA ILE A 3 -6.44 10.52 -6.42
C ILE A 3 -6.73 11.65 -5.45
N ARG A 4 -8.01 11.98 -5.25
CA ARG A 4 -8.43 12.91 -4.22
C ARG A 4 -9.21 12.17 -3.14
N VAL A 5 -8.82 12.34 -1.89
CA VAL A 5 -9.63 11.93 -0.73
C VAL A 5 -10.81 12.90 -0.63
N THR A 6 -12.03 12.38 -0.50
CA THR A 6 -13.20 13.22 -0.21
C THR A 6 -13.54 13.15 1.27
N GLU A 7 -13.95 14.28 1.84
CA GLU A 7 -14.35 14.38 3.24
C GLU A 7 -15.41 13.34 3.58
N ASN A 8 -15.12 12.46 4.54
CA ASN A 8 -15.99 11.35 4.96
C ASN A 8 -16.53 10.46 3.81
N GLY A 9 -15.86 10.50 2.66
CA GLY A 9 -16.33 9.90 1.41
C GLY A 9 -15.30 9.00 0.74
N PRO A 10 -15.54 8.62 -0.53
CA PRO A 10 -14.63 7.75 -1.29
C PRO A 10 -13.30 8.42 -1.67
N TYR A 11 -12.43 7.63 -2.30
CA TYR A 11 -11.34 8.15 -3.11
C TYR A 11 -11.86 8.45 -4.52
N ARG A 12 -11.69 9.67 -5.00
CA ARG A 12 -12.00 10.06 -6.38
C ARG A 12 -10.75 9.91 -7.23
N VAL A 13 -10.78 8.97 -8.17
CA VAL A 13 -9.70 8.69 -9.10
C VAL A 13 -9.99 9.39 -10.41
N THR A 14 -8.99 10.07 -11.00
CA THR A 14 -9.14 10.75 -12.29
C THR A 14 -7.98 10.51 -13.25
N GLY A 15 -8.30 10.48 -14.54
CA GLY A 15 -7.33 10.40 -15.64
C GLY A 15 -7.00 8.97 -16.09
N ALA A 16 -8.01 8.10 -16.17
CA ALA A 16 -7.93 6.75 -16.73
C ALA A 16 -6.89 5.84 -16.05
N VAL A 17 -6.80 5.91 -14.72
CA VAL A 17 -5.89 5.06 -13.94
C VAL A 17 -6.33 3.59 -14.04
N PRO A 18 -5.50 2.66 -14.55
CA PRO A 18 -5.84 1.25 -14.61
C PRO A 18 -6.06 0.64 -13.22
N LEU A 19 -7.04 -0.25 -13.11
CA LEU A 19 -7.37 -0.99 -11.89
C LEU A 19 -7.24 -2.48 -12.16
N ALA A 20 -6.57 -3.21 -11.28
CA ALA A 20 -6.42 -4.66 -11.36
C ALA A 20 -6.32 -5.29 -9.97
N THR A 21 -6.41 -6.60 -9.88
CA THR A 21 -6.12 -7.34 -8.62
C THR A 21 -4.63 -7.68 -8.52
N GLN A 22 -4.10 -7.71 -7.30
CA GLN A 22 -2.77 -8.22 -6.97
C GLN A 22 -2.89 -9.09 -5.73
N THR A 23 -2.50 -10.35 -5.87
CA THR A 23 -2.67 -11.34 -4.82
C THR A 23 -1.33 -11.66 -4.18
N ILE A 24 -1.29 -11.73 -2.86
CA ILE A 24 -0.10 -12.22 -2.14
C ILE A 24 0.01 -13.72 -2.36
N GLY A 25 1.05 -14.15 -3.07
CA GLY A 25 1.43 -15.56 -3.23
C GLY A 25 2.31 -16.00 -2.07
N THR A 26 1.97 -17.14 -1.46
CA THR A 26 2.72 -17.71 -0.34
C THR A 26 3.31 -19.08 -0.67
N ASP A 27 4.42 -19.43 -0.01
CA ASP A 27 4.91 -20.82 0.01
C ASP A 27 4.05 -21.71 0.93
N ASP A 28 4.38 -23.01 1.00
CA ASP A 28 3.68 -24.01 1.83
C ASP A 28 3.71 -23.67 3.32
N ALA A 29 4.67 -22.84 3.77
CA ALA A 29 4.76 -22.36 5.15
C ALA A 29 3.93 -21.09 5.39
N GLY A 30 3.23 -20.58 4.37
CA GLY A 30 2.43 -19.36 4.46
C GLY A 30 3.25 -18.06 4.40
N THR A 31 4.53 -18.15 4.03
CA THR A 31 5.42 -16.99 3.88
C THR A 31 5.11 -16.28 2.57
N SER A 32 4.90 -14.96 2.59
CA SER A 32 4.72 -14.17 1.36
C SER A 32 5.99 -14.20 0.50
N ARG A 33 5.87 -14.65 -0.76
CA ARG A 33 7.00 -14.82 -1.68
C ARG A 33 6.91 -14.02 -2.96
N GLU A 34 5.70 -13.79 -3.47
CA GLU A 34 5.52 -13.04 -4.71
C GLU A 34 4.19 -12.32 -4.79
N TRP A 35 4.13 -11.34 -5.70
CA TRP A 35 2.88 -10.72 -6.14
C TRP A 35 2.36 -11.43 -7.38
N LEU A 36 1.19 -12.08 -7.25
CA LEU A 36 0.50 -12.71 -8.37
C LEU A 36 -0.44 -11.69 -9.02
N ALA A 37 -0.12 -11.32 -10.26
CA ALA A 37 -0.96 -10.41 -11.03
C ALA A 37 -2.32 -11.07 -11.34
N GLY A 38 -3.40 -10.41 -10.92
CA GLY A 38 -4.76 -10.86 -11.21
C GLY A 38 -5.40 -10.10 -12.37
N ALA A 39 -6.68 -10.38 -12.62
CA ALA A 39 -7.42 -9.79 -13.73
C ALA A 39 -7.56 -8.27 -13.60
N PRO A 40 -7.57 -7.53 -14.74
CA PRO A 40 -8.03 -6.15 -14.78
C PRO A 40 -9.46 -6.05 -14.25
N VAL A 41 -9.74 -4.95 -13.56
CA VAL A 41 -11.09 -4.60 -13.09
C VAL A 41 -11.63 -3.54 -14.03
N GLU A 42 -12.78 -3.80 -14.63
CA GLU A 42 -13.44 -2.84 -15.51
C GLU A 42 -13.83 -1.59 -14.71
N THR A 43 -13.33 -0.44 -15.15
CA THR A 43 -13.68 0.85 -14.54
C THR A 43 -14.88 1.45 -15.28
N PRO A 44 -15.78 2.18 -14.60
CA PRO A 44 -16.96 2.79 -15.22
C PRO A 44 -16.63 3.97 -16.16
N GLY A 45 -15.35 4.24 -16.40
CA GLY A 45 -14.83 5.33 -17.22
C GLY A 45 -13.47 5.82 -16.74
N ASP A 46 -13.00 6.92 -17.32
CA ASP A 46 -11.71 7.54 -16.99
C ASP A 46 -11.63 8.11 -15.57
N ASN A 47 -12.81 8.38 -14.98
CA ASN A 47 -12.95 8.88 -13.62
C ASN A 47 -13.91 7.98 -12.86
N TYR A 48 -13.52 7.55 -11.67
CA TYR A 48 -14.32 6.65 -10.85
C TYR A 48 -14.07 6.89 -9.36
N SER A 49 -14.91 6.31 -8.51
CA SER A 49 -14.82 6.47 -7.06
C SER A 49 -14.64 5.12 -6.39
N LEU A 50 -13.57 4.96 -5.62
CA LEU A 50 -13.27 3.73 -4.87
C LEU A 50 -13.79 3.84 -3.43
N CYS A 51 -14.35 2.74 -2.93
CA CYS A 51 -14.84 2.64 -1.57
C CYS A 51 -13.68 2.84 -0.57
N ARG A 52 -13.92 3.69 0.41
CA ARG A 52 -13.00 3.94 1.54
C ARG A 52 -13.58 3.50 2.87
N CYS A 53 -14.91 3.40 2.97
CA CYS A 53 -15.60 3.06 4.21
C CYS A 53 -15.66 1.55 4.50
N GLY A 54 -15.31 0.69 3.55
CA GLY A 54 -15.40 -0.77 3.71
C GLY A 54 -16.81 -1.37 3.60
N HIS A 55 -17.86 -0.57 3.42
CA HIS A 55 -19.26 -1.04 3.47
C HIS A 55 -20.04 -0.93 2.16
N SER A 56 -19.41 -0.56 1.04
CA SER A 56 -20.10 -0.53 -0.26
C SER A 56 -20.65 -1.91 -0.65
N ASN A 57 -21.81 -1.94 -1.29
CA ASN A 57 -22.38 -3.15 -1.90
C ASN A 57 -21.91 -3.34 -3.36
N LYS A 58 -21.16 -2.38 -3.89
CA LYS A 58 -20.57 -2.40 -5.25
C LYS A 58 -19.05 -2.34 -5.19
N LYS A 59 -18.46 -2.91 -4.14
CA LYS A 59 -17.01 -3.00 -3.97
C LYS A 59 -16.33 -3.52 -5.25
N PRO A 60 -15.18 -2.96 -5.64
CA PRO A 60 -14.37 -1.98 -4.91
C PRO A 60 -14.88 -0.53 -5.04
N PHE A 61 -15.94 -0.29 -5.81
CA PHE A 61 -16.46 1.05 -6.10
C PHE A 61 -17.35 1.58 -4.98
N CYS A 62 -17.43 2.91 -4.89
CA CYS A 62 -18.35 3.58 -3.98
C CYS A 62 -19.79 3.53 -4.49
N ASP A 63 -20.74 3.18 -3.63
CA ASP A 63 -22.18 3.18 -3.90
C ASP A 63 -22.95 4.21 -3.05
N GLY A 64 -22.23 5.10 -2.35
CA GLY A 64 -22.81 6.10 -1.44
C GLY A 64 -23.10 5.59 -0.03
N THR A 65 -22.81 4.33 0.31
CA THR A 65 -23.09 3.78 1.65
C THR A 65 -22.42 4.55 2.78
N HIS A 66 -21.24 5.13 2.55
CA HIS A 66 -20.51 5.96 3.53
C HIS A 66 -21.38 7.07 4.16
N ALA A 67 -22.23 7.73 3.37
CA ALA A 67 -23.11 8.79 3.87
C ALA A 67 -24.23 8.23 4.76
N LYS A 68 -24.75 7.03 4.44
CA LYS A 68 -25.85 6.39 5.18
C LYS A 68 -25.38 5.88 6.55
N ILE A 69 -24.15 5.40 6.63
CA ILE A 69 -23.59 4.84 7.86
C ILE A 69 -22.84 5.88 8.71
N GLY A 70 -22.78 7.14 8.24
CA GLY A 70 -22.02 8.19 8.92
C GLY A 70 -20.53 7.86 9.04
N PHE A 71 -19.92 7.39 7.94
CA PHE A 71 -18.51 7.01 7.94
C PHE A 71 -17.62 8.18 8.38
N ASP A 72 -16.91 8.00 9.50
CA ASP A 72 -15.84 8.90 9.90
C ASP A 72 -14.56 8.56 9.12
N GLY A 73 -14.32 9.38 8.12
CA GLY A 73 -13.16 9.31 7.25
C GLY A 73 -12.13 10.38 7.55
N ALA A 74 -12.09 10.94 8.77
CA ALA A 74 -11.09 11.93 9.14
C ALA A 74 -9.68 11.43 8.79
N GLU A 75 -8.93 12.28 8.09
CA GLU A 75 -7.52 12.02 7.78
C GLU A 75 -6.68 12.36 9.01
N VAL A 76 -5.86 11.40 9.44
CA VAL A 76 -5.01 11.49 10.62
C VAL A 76 -3.54 11.24 10.29
N ALA A 77 -3.25 10.80 9.06
CA ALA A 77 -1.89 10.62 8.58
C ALA A 77 -1.13 11.94 8.56
N THR A 78 0.14 11.87 8.96
CA THR A 78 1.05 13.01 8.88
C THR A 78 1.33 13.41 7.43
N ARG A 79 1.65 14.69 7.24
CA ARG A 79 2.14 15.27 5.98
C ARG A 79 3.65 15.33 5.89
N ALA A 80 4.35 14.93 6.95
CA ALA A 80 5.80 14.91 6.95
C ALA A 80 6.31 14.04 5.77
N PRO A 81 7.38 14.43 5.07
CA PRO A 81 8.01 13.58 4.06
C PRO A 81 8.42 12.22 4.64
N TYR A 82 8.46 11.18 3.82
CA TYR A 82 8.79 9.81 4.21
C TYR A 82 10.06 9.74 5.08
N LEU A 83 11.14 10.39 4.64
CA LEU A 83 12.42 10.37 5.37
C LEU A 83 12.35 11.04 6.76
N ALA A 84 11.40 11.95 6.99
CA ALA A 84 11.18 12.54 8.30
C ALA A 84 10.40 11.61 9.24
N GLN A 85 9.78 10.55 8.70
CA GLN A 85 9.03 9.56 9.46
C GLN A 85 9.78 8.22 9.58
N ALA A 86 10.80 7.99 8.76
CA ALA A 86 11.49 6.72 8.66
C ALA A 86 12.69 6.65 9.62
N THR A 87 12.89 5.49 10.23
CA THR A 87 14.19 5.15 10.85
C THR A 87 15.14 4.64 9.79
N GLU A 88 16.44 4.84 9.98
CA GLU A 88 17.51 4.36 9.10
C GLU A 88 18.32 3.26 9.80
N GLN A 89 18.64 2.19 9.06
CA GLN A 89 19.48 1.09 9.51
C GLN A 89 20.52 0.79 8.42
N ASP A 90 21.78 1.10 8.71
CA ASP A 90 22.88 0.87 7.80
C ASP A 90 23.35 -0.58 7.85
N GLY A 91 23.33 -1.24 6.70
CA GLY A 91 23.94 -2.54 6.47
C GLY A 91 25.32 -2.44 5.84
N PRO A 92 26.05 -3.56 5.70
CA PRO A 92 27.35 -3.59 5.02
C PRO A 92 27.27 -3.31 3.52
N GLU A 93 26.12 -3.57 2.87
CA GLU A 93 25.95 -3.45 1.41
C GLU A 93 24.85 -2.46 0.99
N VAL A 94 23.80 -2.32 1.80
CA VAL A 94 22.65 -1.44 1.55
C VAL A 94 22.16 -0.83 2.87
N THR A 95 21.54 0.35 2.80
CA THR A 95 20.80 0.92 3.93
C THR A 95 19.32 0.58 3.80
N LEU A 96 18.66 0.25 4.91
CA LEU A 96 17.22 0.07 4.98
C LEU A 96 16.60 1.27 5.72
N THR A 97 15.51 1.80 5.18
CA THR A 97 14.66 2.76 5.89
C THR A 97 13.30 2.16 6.17
N ASP A 98 12.70 2.50 7.32
CA ASP A 98 11.43 1.96 7.79
C ASP A 98 10.51 3.04 8.39
N ALA A 99 9.37 3.28 7.73
CA ALA A 99 8.28 4.13 8.23
C ALA A 99 7.11 3.28 8.76
N GLN A 100 7.25 2.74 9.98
CA GLN A 100 6.40 1.68 10.54
C GLN A 100 4.88 1.90 10.41
N GLN A 101 4.41 3.13 10.61
CA GLN A 101 3.01 3.55 10.52
C GLN A 101 2.37 3.32 9.14
N LEU A 102 3.17 3.10 8.09
CA LEU A 102 2.70 2.79 6.75
C LEU A 102 2.58 1.27 6.50
N CYS A 103 2.65 0.43 7.54
CA CYS A 103 2.57 -1.01 7.36
C CYS A 103 1.25 -1.42 6.66
N ALA A 104 1.36 -2.14 5.55
CA ALA A 104 0.20 -2.67 4.83
C ALA A 104 -0.06 -4.16 5.12
N PHE A 105 0.65 -4.76 6.08
CA PHE A 105 0.51 -6.17 6.48
C PHE A 105 0.66 -7.19 5.33
N ALA A 106 1.51 -6.89 4.34
CA ALA A 106 1.76 -7.81 3.22
C ALA A 106 2.77 -8.93 3.54
N ARG A 107 3.48 -8.83 4.67
CA ARG A 107 4.35 -9.87 5.25
C ARG A 107 5.59 -10.29 4.43
N PHE A 108 5.86 -9.67 3.28
CA PHE A 108 7.11 -9.90 2.52
C PHE A 108 8.38 -9.61 3.34
N CYS A 109 8.31 -8.65 4.26
CA CYS A 109 9.42 -8.29 5.15
C CYS A 109 9.71 -9.30 6.25
N ASP A 110 8.84 -10.29 6.46
CA ASP A 110 9.05 -11.36 7.44
C ASP A 110 9.75 -12.59 6.83
N ALA A 111 9.88 -12.62 5.50
CA ALA A 111 10.55 -13.70 4.80
C ALA A 111 12.04 -13.79 5.18
N ASP A 112 12.58 -15.01 5.16
CA ASP A 112 14.01 -15.29 5.31
C ASP A 112 14.65 -14.74 6.61
N GLY A 113 13.87 -14.71 7.69
CA GLY A 113 14.36 -14.27 9.00
C GLY A 113 14.20 -12.77 9.25
N GLN A 114 13.35 -12.10 8.48
CA GLN A 114 13.03 -10.66 8.53
C GLN A 114 14.06 -9.73 7.89
N VAL A 115 13.56 -8.75 7.14
CA VAL A 115 14.35 -7.77 6.39
C VAL A 115 15.35 -6.99 7.25
N TRP A 116 15.01 -6.69 8.50
CA TRP A 116 15.88 -5.97 9.44
C TRP A 116 17.09 -6.81 9.88
N ASN A 117 16.97 -8.14 9.90
CA ASN A 117 18.10 -9.03 10.14
C ASN A 117 18.91 -9.26 8.85
N LEU A 118 18.26 -9.22 7.68
CA LEU A 118 18.92 -9.39 6.39
C LEU A 118 19.81 -8.19 6.06
N VAL A 119 19.38 -6.96 6.35
CA VAL A 119 20.17 -5.77 6.04
C VAL A 119 21.50 -5.75 6.80
N GLU A 120 21.59 -6.36 7.98
CA GLU A 120 22.83 -6.43 8.77
C GLU A 120 23.82 -7.48 8.25
N GLN A 121 23.36 -8.41 7.41
CA GLN A 121 24.19 -9.51 6.93
C GLN A 121 25.08 -9.08 5.76
N PRO A 122 26.37 -9.49 5.75
CA PRO A 122 27.28 -9.19 4.65
C PRO A 122 26.96 -10.02 3.39
N GLY A 123 27.30 -9.45 2.24
CA GLY A 123 27.32 -10.15 0.96
C GLY A 123 26.11 -9.91 0.07
N ALA A 124 26.33 -10.11 -1.23
CA ALA A 124 25.39 -9.75 -2.29
C ALA A 124 24.01 -10.44 -2.18
N GLN A 125 23.95 -11.65 -1.62
CA GLN A 125 22.69 -12.37 -1.46
C GLN A 125 21.76 -11.71 -0.44
N ALA A 126 22.29 -11.34 0.74
CA ALA A 126 21.51 -10.67 1.78
C ALA A 126 21.06 -9.27 1.31
N ALA A 127 21.94 -8.55 0.62
CA ALA A 127 21.63 -7.26 0.00
C ALA A 127 20.50 -7.38 -1.05
N ALA A 128 20.57 -8.39 -1.91
CA ALA A 128 19.53 -8.65 -2.92
C ALA A 128 18.18 -9.02 -2.28
N ALA A 129 18.19 -9.86 -1.23
CA ALA A 129 16.98 -10.21 -0.49
C ALA A 129 16.36 -8.99 0.22
N THR A 130 17.18 -8.17 0.89
CA THR A 130 16.76 -6.92 1.55
C THR A 130 16.09 -5.98 0.55
N ARG A 131 16.72 -5.82 -0.63
CA ARG A 131 16.15 -5.03 -1.73
C ARG A 131 14.82 -5.61 -2.19
N GLN A 132 14.77 -6.89 -2.55
CA GLN A 132 13.55 -7.52 -3.07
C GLN A 132 12.38 -7.37 -2.08
N GLN A 133 12.57 -7.74 -0.81
CA GLN A 133 11.52 -7.64 0.20
C GLN A 133 11.05 -6.20 0.43
N SER A 134 11.96 -5.22 0.33
CA SER A 134 11.61 -3.79 0.38
C SER A 134 10.78 -3.37 -0.83
N GLN A 135 11.13 -3.82 -2.03
CA GLN A 135 10.40 -3.54 -3.27
C GLN A 135 9.00 -4.17 -3.27
N ASP A 136 8.85 -5.36 -2.69
CA ASP A 136 7.56 -6.04 -2.56
C ASP A 136 6.66 -5.44 -1.46
N CYS A 137 7.20 -4.59 -0.58
CA CYS A 137 6.41 -3.87 0.41
C CYS A 137 5.46 -2.86 -0.28
N PRO A 138 4.14 -3.09 -0.35
CA PRO A 138 3.28 -2.35 -1.27
C PRO A 138 3.07 -0.89 -0.86
N SER A 139 3.19 -0.58 0.44
CA SER A 139 3.07 0.79 0.95
C SER A 139 4.32 1.64 0.76
N GLY A 140 5.43 1.02 0.34
CA GLY A 140 6.74 1.65 0.42
C GLY A 140 7.11 1.99 1.87
N ARG A 141 6.57 1.30 2.88
CA ARG A 141 7.04 1.45 4.28
C ARG A 141 8.55 1.22 4.37
N LEU A 142 9.02 0.23 3.61
CA LEU A 142 10.41 -0.18 3.54
C LEU A 142 11.01 0.29 2.22
N VAL A 143 12.18 0.91 2.29
CA VAL A 143 12.97 1.28 1.12
C VAL A 143 14.43 0.93 1.38
N ALA A 144 15.02 0.15 0.48
CA ALA A 144 16.45 -0.11 0.45
C ALA A 144 17.15 1.01 -0.35
N TRP A 145 18.36 1.38 0.05
CA TRP A 145 19.13 2.48 -0.53
C TRP A 145 20.54 2.03 -0.87
N ASN A 146 21.09 2.60 -1.94
CA ASN A 146 22.51 2.49 -2.26
C ASN A 146 23.33 3.26 -1.22
N LEU A 147 24.31 2.62 -0.59
CA LEU A 147 25.15 3.24 0.44
C LEU A 147 25.96 4.43 -0.08
N ALA A 148 26.60 4.27 -1.23
CA ALA A 148 27.53 5.27 -1.77
C ALA A 148 26.79 6.49 -2.35
N GLU A 149 25.72 6.23 -3.10
CA GLU A 149 24.98 7.27 -3.82
C GLU A 149 23.87 7.90 -2.96
N ARG A 150 23.46 7.23 -1.87
CA ARG A 150 22.28 7.57 -1.06
C ARG A 150 21.02 7.71 -1.91
N THR A 151 20.88 6.85 -2.91
CA THR A 151 19.74 6.78 -3.83
C THR A 151 18.83 5.60 -3.49
N ALA A 152 17.51 5.81 -3.59
CA ALA A 152 16.53 4.76 -3.31
C ALA A 152 16.57 3.67 -4.40
N LEU A 153 16.62 2.40 -3.99
CA LEU A 153 16.66 1.24 -4.88
C LEU A 153 15.25 0.71 -5.15
N GLU A 154 14.41 1.54 -5.76
CA GLU A 154 13.02 1.20 -6.06
C GLU A 154 12.82 0.75 -7.52
N PRO A 155 11.82 -0.10 -7.82
CA PRO A 155 11.49 -0.44 -9.19
C PRO A 155 10.75 0.73 -9.85
N GLU A 156 10.87 0.86 -11.17
CA GLU A 156 9.96 1.69 -11.94
C GLU A 156 8.59 1.03 -12.02
N LEU A 157 7.56 1.70 -11.54
CA LEU A 157 6.19 1.18 -11.55
C LEU A 157 5.30 2.02 -12.49
N PRO A 158 4.48 1.38 -13.34
CA PRO A 158 3.48 2.10 -14.11
C PRO A 158 2.39 2.64 -13.19
N LYS A 159 1.85 3.81 -13.57
CA LYS A 159 0.70 4.41 -12.87
C LYS A 159 -0.50 3.48 -12.92
N SER A 160 -0.92 3.00 -11.76
CA SER A 160 -2.04 2.06 -11.62
C SER A 160 -2.48 1.96 -10.16
N ILE A 161 -3.66 1.38 -9.95
CA ILE A 161 -4.15 0.97 -8.64
C ILE A 161 -4.33 -0.54 -8.66
N ALA A 162 -3.86 -1.21 -7.62
CA ALA A 162 -4.11 -2.62 -7.40
C ALA A 162 -5.00 -2.85 -6.18
N LEU A 163 -5.99 -3.73 -6.33
CA LEU A 163 -6.75 -4.30 -5.22
C LEU A 163 -5.90 -5.43 -4.63
N VAL A 164 -5.36 -5.22 -3.44
CA VAL A 164 -4.57 -6.25 -2.75
C VAL A 164 -5.51 -7.33 -2.22
N GLU A 165 -5.18 -8.59 -2.41
CA GLU A 165 -5.90 -9.74 -1.87
C GLU A 165 -4.91 -10.69 -1.16
N ASP A 166 -5.29 -11.23 0.00
CA ASP A 166 -4.47 -12.17 0.79
C ASP A 166 -5.29 -13.44 1.14
N PRO A 167 -5.36 -14.41 0.22
CA PRO A 167 -6.08 -15.66 0.44
C PRO A 167 -5.52 -16.49 1.60
N ALA A 168 -4.21 -16.42 1.86
CA ALA A 168 -3.58 -17.13 2.96
C ALA A 168 -4.04 -16.62 4.33
N GLN A 169 -4.52 -15.37 4.41
CA GLN A 169 -5.15 -14.80 5.59
C GLN A 169 -6.67 -14.73 5.49
N GLY A 170 -7.26 -15.07 4.34
CA GLY A 170 -8.70 -15.00 4.11
C GLY A 170 -9.24 -13.55 4.11
N VAL A 171 -8.42 -12.57 3.74
CA VAL A 171 -8.80 -11.14 3.77
C VAL A 171 -8.46 -10.42 2.47
N SER A 172 -9.18 -9.35 2.21
CA SER A 172 -8.84 -8.35 1.21
C SER A 172 -7.98 -7.26 1.84
N GLY A 173 -7.02 -6.75 1.07
CA GLY A 173 -6.06 -5.74 1.46
C GLY A 173 -6.41 -4.33 0.99
N PRO A 174 -5.45 -3.39 1.14
CA PRO A 174 -5.64 -1.99 0.76
C PRO A 174 -5.67 -1.78 -0.77
N LEU A 175 -5.92 -0.52 -1.16
CA LEU A 175 -5.65 -0.05 -2.52
C LEU A 175 -4.16 0.27 -2.66
N TRP A 176 -3.44 -0.49 -3.46
CA TRP A 176 -2.02 -0.26 -3.76
C TRP A 176 -1.88 0.70 -4.94
N VAL A 177 -1.57 1.96 -4.64
CA VAL A 177 -1.39 3.05 -5.60
C VAL A 177 0.08 3.07 -6.04
N ARG A 178 0.34 3.04 -7.34
CA ARG A 178 1.69 2.84 -7.90
C ARG A 178 2.05 3.92 -8.93
N GLY A 179 3.34 4.11 -9.15
CA GLY A 179 3.92 4.93 -10.22
C GLY A 179 3.85 6.44 -10.00
N GLY A 180 3.90 6.91 -8.75
CA GLY A 180 3.91 8.35 -8.47
C GLY A 180 2.58 9.05 -8.81
N ILE A 181 1.46 8.40 -8.53
CA ILE A 181 0.14 9.05 -8.60
C ILE A 181 -0.01 9.97 -7.40
N GLN A 182 -0.28 11.27 -7.65
CA GLN A 182 -0.54 12.25 -6.60
C GLN A 182 -1.78 11.85 -5.78
N VAL A 183 -1.66 11.89 -4.45
CA VAL A 183 -2.78 11.80 -3.51
C VAL A 183 -2.99 13.18 -2.89
N THR A 184 -4.14 13.77 -3.15
CA THR A 184 -4.56 15.05 -2.57
C THR A 184 -5.61 14.78 -1.50
N ALA A 185 -5.50 15.43 -0.36
CA ALA A 185 -6.42 15.27 0.75
C ALA A 185 -7.76 15.97 0.54
N ALA A 186 -8.67 15.78 1.50
CA ALA A 186 -9.98 16.39 1.51
C ALA A 186 -9.90 17.92 1.61
N ASP A 187 -9.00 18.42 2.47
CA ASP A 187 -8.70 19.85 2.68
C ASP A 187 -8.04 20.53 1.47
N GLY A 188 -7.48 19.74 0.55
CA GLY A 188 -6.84 20.23 -0.68
C GLY A 188 -5.32 20.18 -0.64
N ASP A 189 -4.71 19.87 0.50
CA ASP A 189 -3.27 19.71 0.61
C ASP A 189 -2.80 18.37 0.05
N ASP A 190 -1.59 18.36 -0.51
CA ASP A 190 -1.01 17.17 -1.10
C ASP A 190 -0.24 16.33 -0.06
N TYR A 191 -0.36 15.00 -0.18
CA TYR A 191 0.64 14.11 0.40
C TYR A 191 1.87 14.06 -0.50
N GLU A 192 3.02 13.72 0.06
CA GLU A 192 4.25 13.46 -0.70
C GLU A 192 4.00 12.47 -1.84
N VAL A 193 4.49 12.79 -3.04
CA VAL A 193 4.49 11.86 -4.17
C VAL A 193 5.55 10.79 -3.94
N ARG A 194 5.12 9.53 -3.90
CA ARG A 194 6.00 8.38 -3.70
C ARG A 194 5.82 7.37 -4.84
N ASN A 195 6.82 6.51 -5.06
CA ASN A 195 6.74 5.47 -6.08
C ASN A 195 5.52 4.55 -5.88
N ARG A 196 5.20 4.23 -4.62
CA ARG A 196 3.97 3.53 -4.23
C ARG A 196 3.51 3.91 -2.82
N VAL A 197 2.20 3.83 -2.60
CA VAL A 197 1.55 3.95 -1.28
C VAL A 197 0.35 3.00 -1.22
N THR A 198 -0.16 2.74 -0.02
CA THR A 198 -1.41 1.98 0.16
C THR A 198 -2.47 2.83 0.83
N LEU A 199 -3.67 2.88 0.25
CA LEU A 199 -4.82 3.59 0.80
C LEU A 199 -5.78 2.62 1.50
N CYS A 200 -6.40 3.06 2.59
CA CYS A 200 -7.34 2.26 3.37
C CYS A 200 -8.61 1.95 2.58
N ARG A 201 -8.87 0.66 2.35
CA ARG A 201 -10.10 0.16 1.68
C ARG A 201 -11.16 -0.32 2.67
N CYS A 202 -10.75 -0.72 3.87
CA CYS A 202 -11.60 -1.35 4.87
C CYS A 202 -12.35 -0.39 5.80
N GLY A 203 -12.04 0.92 5.79
CA GLY A 203 -12.60 1.90 6.71
C GLY A 203 -12.01 1.90 8.14
N ALA A 204 -11.28 0.86 8.53
CA ALA A 204 -10.80 0.68 9.92
C ALA A 204 -9.41 1.25 10.22
N SER A 205 -8.66 1.75 9.22
CA SER A 205 -7.30 2.26 9.45
C SER A 205 -7.28 3.37 10.51
N ARG A 206 -6.26 3.37 11.37
CA ARG A 206 -5.95 4.44 12.33
C ARG A 206 -4.91 5.41 11.79
N ASN A 207 -4.46 5.23 10.55
CA ASN A 207 -3.55 6.12 9.83
C ASN A 207 -4.19 6.61 8.52
N LYS A 208 -5.51 6.88 8.52
CA LYS A 208 -6.25 7.32 7.32
C LYS A 208 -5.60 8.58 6.72
N PRO A 209 -5.49 8.67 5.39
CA PRO A 209 -6.09 7.80 4.38
C PRO A 209 -5.24 6.57 4.05
N PHE A 210 -4.06 6.41 4.64
CA PHE A 210 -3.18 5.27 4.38
C PHE A 210 -3.65 4.01 5.11
N CYS A 211 -3.24 2.85 4.61
CA CYS A 211 -3.41 1.58 5.30
C CYS A 211 -2.39 1.46 6.44
N ASP A 212 -2.82 0.90 7.56
CA ASP A 212 -1.99 0.56 8.73
C ASP A 212 -2.05 -0.94 9.08
N GLY A 213 -2.57 -1.77 8.16
CA GLY A 213 -2.76 -3.20 8.37
C GLY A 213 -4.06 -3.59 9.08
N SER A 214 -4.86 -2.64 9.56
CA SER A 214 -6.10 -2.94 10.31
C SER A 214 -7.12 -3.81 9.54
N HIS A 215 -7.05 -3.86 8.21
CA HIS A 215 -7.90 -4.72 7.38
C HIS A 215 -7.79 -6.21 7.75
N ALA A 216 -6.59 -6.69 8.12
CA ALA A 216 -6.39 -8.08 8.52
C ALA A 216 -7.05 -8.34 9.88
N ALA A 217 -6.91 -7.42 10.83
CA ALA A 217 -7.49 -7.56 12.17
C ALA A 217 -9.03 -7.53 12.16
N VAL A 218 -9.65 -6.74 11.28
CA VAL A 218 -11.11 -6.66 11.14
C VAL A 218 -11.69 -7.70 10.18
N GLY A 219 -10.85 -8.58 9.61
CA GLY A 219 -11.29 -9.59 8.66
C GLY A 219 -11.96 -8.99 7.41
N PHE A 220 -11.43 -7.89 6.90
CA PHE A 220 -12.05 -7.18 5.77
C PHE A 220 -12.08 -8.05 4.52
N THR A 221 -13.23 -8.12 3.85
CA THR A 221 -13.41 -8.81 2.56
C THR A 221 -14.09 -7.88 1.57
N ASP A 222 -13.56 -7.82 0.34
CA ASP A 222 -14.13 -7.04 -0.75
C ASP A 222 -15.13 -7.84 -1.61
N ALA A 223 -15.23 -9.15 -1.38
CA ALA A 223 -16.24 -9.99 -2.00
C ALA A 223 -17.67 -9.47 -1.68
N PRO A 224 -18.64 -9.63 -2.60
CA PRO A 224 -20.04 -9.36 -2.30
C PRO A 224 -20.47 -10.21 -1.11
N GLY A 225 -21.01 -9.55 -0.08
CA GLY A 225 -21.67 -10.21 1.05
C GLY A 225 -23.08 -10.69 0.69
#